data_AF-A0A9D1I5H6-F1
#
_entry.id   AF-A0A9D1I5H6-F1
#
_cell.length_a   1.000
_cell.length_b   1.000
_cell.length_c   1.000
_cell.angle_alpha   90.00
_cell.angle_beta   90.00
_cell.angle_gamma   90.00
#
_symmetry.space_group_name_H-M   'P 1'
#
loop_
_entity.id
_entity.type
_entity.pdbx_description
1 polymer ?
#
loop_
_entity_poly.entity_id
_entity_poly.type
_entity_poly.pdbx_seq_one_letter_code
_entity_poly.pdbx_strand_id
1 'polypeptide(L)'
;MYIENGNSPHGFGVLDPKQFRPYSKHPSIAKGFKEVSLADELGSGMRNTYKYTQLYSRAEPKFIEGDLFTIIIPLRPVMTDKVGPTPEVTPPPKIV
;
A
#
# COMPACT_ATOMS: atom_id res chain seq x y z
N MET A 1 -17.64 -4.69 10.18
CA MET A 1 -16.56 -5.54 10.74
C MET A 1 -15.41 -5.48 9.75
N TYR A 2 -14.30 -4.84 10.11
CA TYR A 2 -13.10 -4.79 9.27
C TYR A 2 -12.20 -5.96 9.70
N ILE A 3 -11.73 -6.75 8.73
CA ILE A 3 -10.77 -7.83 8.97
C ILE A 3 -9.45 -7.35 8.40
N GLU A 4 -8.43 -7.28 9.25
CA GLU A 4 -7.09 -6.85 8.87
C GLU A 4 -6.16 -8.08 8.75
N ASN A 5 -5.13 -7.95 7.92
CA ASN A 5 -4.16 -9.02 7.76
C ASN A 5 -3.25 -9.10 9.00
N GLY A 6 -3.01 -10.30 9.51
CA GLY A 6 -2.08 -10.50 10.62
C GLY A 6 -0.67 -10.02 10.26
N ASN A 7 -0.05 -9.25 11.15
CA ASN A 7 1.30 -8.72 10.95
C ASN A 7 2.20 -9.17 12.10
N SER A 8 3.38 -9.71 11.76
CA SER A 8 4.47 -9.94 12.73
C SER A 8 5.52 -8.84 12.56
N PRO A 9 5.47 -7.74 13.32
CA PRO A 9 6.43 -6.64 13.18
C PRO A 9 7.82 -7.04 13.68
N HIS A 10 8.86 -6.54 13.03
CA HIS A 10 10.26 -6.69 13.47
C HIS A 10 10.82 -5.43 14.15
N GLY A 11 10.02 -4.36 14.15
CA GLY A 11 10.27 -3.10 14.81
C GLY A 11 8.98 -2.30 14.91
N PHE A 12 9.04 -1.17 15.60
CA PHE A 12 7.92 -0.25 15.72
C PHE A 12 8.34 1.15 15.27
N GLY A 13 7.42 1.84 14.61
CA GLY A 13 7.59 3.23 14.18
C GLY A 13 7.74 3.40 12.68
N VAL A 14 8.22 4.57 12.28
CA VAL A 14 8.34 4.94 10.86
C VAL A 14 9.57 4.29 10.26
N LEU A 15 9.40 3.59 9.14
CA LEU A 15 10.50 2.97 8.41
C LEU A 15 11.22 3.99 7.53
N ASP A 16 12.54 4.08 7.72
CA ASP A 16 13.43 4.84 6.84
C ASP A 16 13.82 4.01 5.61
N PRO A 17 13.56 4.49 4.37
CA PRO A 17 13.92 3.78 3.15
C PRO A 17 15.42 3.48 2.99
N LYS A 18 16.30 4.25 3.64
CA LYS A 18 17.76 4.07 3.59
C LYS A 18 18.27 3.02 4.57
N GLN A 19 17.60 2.89 5.72
CA GLN A 19 18.01 1.96 6.79
C GLN A 19 17.23 0.65 6.77
N PHE A 20 16.09 0.62 6.08
CA PHE A 20 15.23 -0.55 5.99
C PHE A 20 15.96 -1.75 5.39
N ARG A 21 15.91 -2.86 6.14
CA ARG A 21 16.39 -4.17 5.69
C ARG A 21 15.18 -5.02 5.32
N PRO A 22 15.01 -5.38 4.04
CA PRO A 22 13.88 -6.19 3.62
C PRO A 22 13.92 -7.58 4.28
N TYR A 23 12.78 -7.99 4.84
CA TYR A 23 12.58 -9.32 5.40
C TYR A 23 11.27 -9.93 4.88
N SER A 24 11.31 -11.22 4.53
CA SER A 24 10.16 -11.92 4.00
C SER A 24 9.43 -12.63 5.13
N LYS A 25 8.22 -12.16 5.46
CA LYS A 25 7.36 -12.80 6.46
C LYS A 25 6.92 -14.21 6.05
N HIS A 26 6.83 -14.44 4.73
CA HIS A 26 6.48 -15.73 4.14
C HIS A 26 7.43 -16.07 2.98
N PRO A 27 8.61 -16.65 3.26
CA PRO A 27 9.64 -16.91 2.24
C PRO A 27 9.15 -17.75 1.04
N SER A 28 8.27 -18.73 1.27
CA SER A 28 7.70 -19.58 0.22
C SER A 28 6.83 -18.80 -0.76
N ILE A 29 5.94 -17.93 -0.25
CA ILE A 29 5.06 -17.08 -1.07
C ILE A 29 5.91 -16.07 -1.87
N ALA A 30 6.91 -15.45 -1.22
CA ALA A 30 7.81 -14.52 -1.90
C ALA A 30 8.62 -15.20 -3.03
N LYS A 31 9.07 -16.44 -2.81
CA LYS A 31 9.74 -17.24 -3.84
C LYS A 31 8.82 -17.51 -5.03
N GLY A 32 7.58 -17.91 -4.78
CA GLY A 32 6.59 -18.15 -5.82
C GLY A 32 6.37 -16.92 -6.71
N PHE A 33 6.14 -15.74 -6.11
CA PHE A 33 5.94 -14.50 -6.89
C PHE A 33 7.19 -14.05 -7.65
N LYS A 34 8.38 -14.29 -7.11
CA LYS A 34 9.64 -14.00 -7.79
C LYS A 34 9.87 -14.95 -8.98
N GLU A 35 9.56 -16.24 -8.84
CA GLU A 35 9.75 -17.24 -9.91
C GLU A 35 8.87 -16.96 -11.13
N VAL A 36 7.62 -16.53 -10.92
CA VAL A 36 6.71 -16.14 -12.02
C VAL A 36 6.92 -14.70 -12.52
N SER A 37 7.97 -14.02 -12.06
CA SER A 37 8.28 -12.62 -12.40
C SER A 37 7.16 -11.62 -12.10
N LEU A 38 6.29 -11.92 -11.13
CA LEU A 38 5.21 -11.00 -10.69
C LEU A 38 5.69 -10.02 -9.63
N ALA A 39 6.77 -10.35 -8.93
CA ALA A 39 7.41 -9.46 -7.96
C ALA A 39 8.91 -9.36 -8.23
N ASP A 40 9.41 -8.13 -8.12
CA ASP A 40 10.84 -7.81 -8.10
C ASP A 40 11.50 -8.30 -6.80
N GLU A 41 12.77 -7.92 -6.61
CA GLU A 41 13.51 -8.21 -5.39
C GLU A 41 12.80 -7.70 -4.13
N LEU A 42 12.97 -8.44 -3.03
CA LEU A 42 12.37 -8.10 -1.75
C LEU A 42 12.79 -6.69 -1.30
N GLY A 43 11.82 -5.86 -0.92
CA GLY A 43 12.04 -4.46 -0.54
C GLY A 43 12.06 -3.46 -1.69
N SER A 44 12.07 -3.91 -2.95
CA SER A 44 11.89 -3.05 -4.12
C SER A 44 10.59 -2.24 -4.04
N GLY A 45 9.50 -2.86 -3.57
CA GLY A 45 8.19 -2.21 -3.42
C GLY A 45 8.26 -0.91 -2.63
N MET A 46 8.88 -0.93 -1.45
CA MET A 46 9.00 0.28 -0.62
C MET A 46 9.85 1.37 -1.30
N ARG A 47 10.99 0.99 -1.89
CA ARG A 47 11.88 1.93 -2.60
C ARG A 47 11.18 2.54 -3.82
N ASN A 48 10.46 1.73 -4.57
CA ASN A 48 9.66 2.15 -5.73
C ASN A 48 8.55 3.10 -5.29
N THR A 49 7.82 2.79 -4.21
CA THR A 49 6.80 3.69 -3.67
C THR A 49 7.40 5.04 -3.28
N TYR A 50 8.56 5.08 -2.61
CA TYR A 50 9.25 6.34 -2.31
C TYR A 50 9.57 7.13 -3.58
N LYS A 51 10.21 6.48 -4.56
CA LYS A 51 10.59 7.10 -5.84
C LYS A 51 9.39 7.68 -6.58
N TYR A 52 8.32 6.91 -6.74
CA TYR A 52 7.16 7.33 -7.52
C TYR A 52 6.26 8.30 -6.77
N THR A 53 6.12 8.17 -5.45
CA THR A 53 5.32 9.14 -4.66
C THR A 53 5.96 10.53 -4.72
N GLN A 54 7.29 10.62 -4.60
CA GLN A 54 8.00 11.89 -4.78
C GLN A 54 7.81 12.45 -6.20
N LEU A 55 7.86 11.61 -7.23
CA LEU A 55 7.68 12.03 -8.62
C LEU A 55 6.26 12.56 -8.91
N TYR A 56 5.22 11.86 -8.46
CA TYR A 56 3.84 12.14 -8.82
C TYR A 56 3.11 13.06 -7.84
N SER A 57 3.42 12.97 -6.55
CA SER A 57 2.76 13.76 -5.50
C SER A 57 3.63 14.89 -4.94
N ARG A 58 4.94 14.90 -5.24
CA ARG A 58 5.92 15.83 -4.65
C ARG A 58 5.92 15.84 -3.12
N ALA A 59 5.55 14.70 -2.53
CA ALA A 59 5.51 14.48 -1.10
C ALA A 59 6.07 13.09 -0.77
N GLU A 60 6.39 12.85 0.49
CA GLU A 60 6.99 11.59 0.91
C GLU A 60 5.93 10.63 1.47
N PRO A 61 5.94 9.36 1.05
CA PRO A 61 5.09 8.35 1.66
C PRO A 61 5.59 8.02 3.06
N LYS A 62 4.68 7.60 3.94
CA LYS A 62 5.04 7.11 5.28
C LYS A 62 4.74 5.63 5.39
N PHE A 63 5.73 4.88 5.83
CA PHE A 63 5.61 3.46 6.15
C PHE A 63 5.72 3.33 7.67
N ILE A 64 4.69 2.80 8.32
CA ILE A 64 4.61 2.69 9.77
C ILE A 64 4.52 1.20 10.09
N GLU A 65 5.55 0.68 10.77
CA GLU A 65 5.56 -0.67 11.30
C GLU A 65 5.01 -0.69 12.73
N GLY A 66 4.12 -1.64 13.00
CA GLY A 66 3.56 -1.92 14.31
C GLY A 66 2.68 -3.16 14.21
N ASP A 67 1.73 -3.32 15.13
CA ASP A 67 0.76 -4.44 15.09
C ASP A 67 -0.02 -4.46 13.77
N LEU A 68 -0.19 -3.28 13.16
CA LEU A 68 -0.67 -3.11 11.80
C LEU A 68 0.39 -2.40 10.99
N PHE A 69 0.69 -2.97 9.83
CA PHE A 69 1.56 -2.32 8.87
C PHE A 69 0.75 -1.32 8.04
N THR A 70 1.08 -0.03 8.17
CA THR A 70 0.33 1.06 7.53
C THR A 70 1.21 1.80 6.54
N ILE A 71 0.66 2.07 5.35
CA ILE A 71 1.28 2.92 4.32
C ILE A 71 0.38 4.12 4.07
N ILE A 72 0.94 5.32 4.19
CA ILE A 72 0.25 6.58 3.90
C ILE A 72 0.91 7.19 2.67
N ILE A 73 0.17 7.23 1.55
CA ILE A 73 0.62 7.86 0.31
C ILE A 73 -0.10 9.20 0.18
N PRO A 74 0.61 10.34 0.31
CA PRO A 74 0.01 11.65 0.08
C PRO A 74 -0.38 11.78 -1.40
N LEU A 75 -1.64 12.12 -1.66
CA LEU A 75 -2.14 12.43 -3.00
C LEU A 75 -2.30 13.93 -3.15
N ARG A 76 -2.13 14.44 -4.38
CA ARG A 76 -2.48 15.83 -4.69
C ARG A 76 -4.00 15.97 -4.84
N PRO A 77 -4.60 17.12 -4.49
CA PRO A 77 -6.05 17.35 -4.59
C PRO A 77 -6.63 17.12 -5.99
N VAL A 78 -5.84 17.32 -7.04
CA VAL A 78 -6.27 17.10 -8.44
C VAL A 78 -6.37 15.61 -8.80
N MET A 79 -5.83 14.70 -7.97
CA MET A 79 -5.80 13.25 -8.21
C MET A 79 -6.79 12.47 -7.33
N THR A 80 -7.56 13.16 -6.48
CA THR A 80 -8.60 12.53 -5.64
C THR A 80 -9.95 12.35 -6.36
N ASP A 81 -10.09 12.85 -7.59
CA ASP A 81 -11.23 12.50 -8.43
C ASP A 81 -11.18 10.99 -8.69
N LYS A 82 -12.15 10.27 -8.11
CA LYS A 82 -12.33 8.85 -8.38
C LYS A 82 -12.63 8.68 -9.87
N VAL A 83 -11.67 8.20 -10.65
CA VAL A 83 -11.94 7.75 -12.02
C VAL A 83 -12.50 6.35 -11.94
N GLY A 84 -13.82 6.26 -12.03
CA GLY A 84 -14.62 5.04 -12.06
C GLY A 84 -16.09 5.41 -12.27
N PRO A 85 -16.96 4.47 -12.69
CA PRO A 85 -18.38 4.76 -12.80
C PRO A 85 -18.89 5.23 -11.42
N THR A 86 -19.48 6.42 -11.41
CA THR A 86 -20.21 6.94 -10.24
C THR A 86 -21.25 5.89 -9.86
N PRO A 87 -21.40 5.51 -8.59
CA PRO A 87 -22.54 4.69 -8.19
C PRO A 87 -23.79 5.49 -8.52
N GLU A 88 -24.54 5.06 -9.55
CA GLU A 88 -25.89 5.57 -9.78
C GLU A 88 -26.69 5.26 -8.53
N VAL A 89 -27.00 6.31 -7.77
CA VAL A 89 -28.00 6.22 -6.71
C VAL A 89 -29.34 6.05 -7.43
N THR A 90 -29.73 4.80 -7.69
CA THR A 90 -31.10 4.51 -8.12
C THR A 90 -32.02 4.93 -6.97
N PRO A 91 -32.92 5.91 -7.16
CA PRO A 91 -33.85 6.29 -6.11
C PRO A 91 -34.72 5.07 -5.75
N PRO A 92 -35.02 4.85 -4.45
CA PRO A 92 -35.82 3.71 -4.03
C PRO A 92 -37.20 3.76 -4.73
N PRO A 93 -37.76 2.61 -5.12
CA PRO A 93 -39.03 2.56 -5.81
C PRO A 93 -40.11 3.19 -4.94
N LYS A 94 -40.85 4.16 -5.51
CA LYS A 94 -42.04 4.70 -4.87
C LYS A 94 -43.08 3.59 -4.76
N ILE A 95 -43.37 3.18 -3.53
CA ILE A 95 -44.51 2.31 -3.24
C ILE A 95 -45.75 3.18 -3.45
N VAL A 96 -46.60 2.76 -4.39
CA VAL A 96 -47.99 3.25 -4.54
C VAL A 96 -48.88 2.35 -3.71
#